data_AF-A0A2A2QZ05-F1
#
_entry.id   AF-A0A2A2QZ05-F1
#
_cell.length_a   1.000
_cell.length_b   1.000
_cell.length_c   1.000
_cell.angle_alpha   90.00
_cell.angle_beta   90.00
_cell.angle_gamma   90.00
#
_symmetry.space_group_name_H-M   'P 1'
#
loop_
_entity.id
_entity.type
_entity.pdbx_description
1 polymer ?
#
loop_
_entity_poly.entity_id
_entity_poly.type
_entity_poly.pdbx_seq_one_letter_code
_entity_poly.pdbx_strand_id
1 'polypeptide(L)'
;MKKQLLLSLVWLVCQTVSIHASTILIGNLSNYTNDTNLVAYKANTGSVGKAIGFTMGTTDFNLDSVTLRLFMGTGAVPLVELWAGNATSITGTSALLTLTNPGTLPAAYTNDVFTAPTTFTLTAGSTYYVVLRETSGNGNVLWSFDGTAATTGQPGVSTVQRLIGSNSAVLPSAWTSTSGVNNWFEIGVSAVPEPSAVGLFGMGGLLLSLYRRRLA
;
A
#
# COMPACT_ATOMS: atom_id res chain seq x y z
N MET A 1 28.05 45.86 -38.65
CA MET A 1 27.48 44.55 -39.08
C MET A 1 27.80 43.53 -38.00
N LYS A 2 26.93 43.35 -37.00
CA LYS A 2 25.98 42.22 -36.84
C LYS A 2 26.59 40.82 -37.09
N LYS A 3 26.68 40.02 -36.01
CA LYS A 3 26.27 38.59 -35.87
C LYS A 3 26.76 38.06 -34.51
N GLN A 4 26.04 38.36 -33.42
CA GLN A 4 25.02 37.51 -32.78
C GLN A 4 25.50 36.13 -32.33
N LEU A 5 25.77 36.05 -31.02
CA LEU A 5 25.80 34.87 -30.15
C LEU A 5 24.53 34.01 -30.34
N LEU A 6 24.70 32.69 -30.41
CA LEU A 6 23.70 31.73 -29.95
C LEU A 6 24.41 30.65 -29.14
N LEU A 7 24.26 30.73 -27.81
CA LEU A 7 24.57 29.63 -26.89
C LEU A 7 23.23 29.12 -26.36
N SER A 8 22.70 28.07 -26.96
CA SER A 8 21.50 27.37 -26.51
C SER A 8 21.86 26.42 -25.37
N LEU A 9 21.62 26.86 -24.13
CA LEU A 9 21.77 26.07 -22.92
C LEU A 9 20.52 25.18 -22.74
N VAL A 10 20.64 23.91 -23.12
CA VAL A 10 19.63 22.87 -22.86
C VAL A 10 19.67 22.54 -21.37
N TRP A 11 18.66 22.98 -20.63
CA TRP A 11 18.42 22.54 -19.25
C TRP A 11 17.81 21.14 -19.28
N LEU A 12 18.65 20.12 -19.12
CA LEU A 12 18.21 18.76 -18.86
C LEU A 12 17.76 18.69 -17.40
N VAL A 13 16.44 18.78 -17.17
CA VAL A 13 15.84 18.51 -15.85
C VAL A 13 15.98 17.01 -15.60
N CYS A 14 17.05 16.63 -14.92
CA CYS A 14 17.23 15.30 -14.38
C CYS A 14 16.21 15.13 -13.25
N GLN A 15 15.06 14.51 -13.54
CA GLN A 15 14.16 14.05 -12.49
C GLN A 15 14.87 12.89 -11.79
N THR A 16 15.46 13.18 -10.63
CA THR A 16 16.01 12.14 -9.76
C THR A 16 14.85 11.30 -9.27
N VAL A 17 14.68 10.12 -9.85
CA VAL A 17 13.83 9.08 -9.27
C VAL A 17 14.59 8.61 -8.03
N SER A 18 14.28 9.20 -6.87
CA SER A 18 14.85 8.74 -5.61
C SER A 18 14.31 7.34 -5.36
N ILE A 19 15.16 6.33 -5.55
CA ILE A 19 14.89 4.94 -5.17
C ILE A 19 15.03 4.90 -3.64
N HIS A 20 14.02 5.37 -2.91
CA HIS A 20 13.96 5.19 -1.47
C HIS A 20 13.70 3.72 -1.17
N ALA A 21 14.48 3.15 -0.26
CA ALA A 21 14.19 1.83 0.28
C ALA A 21 12.83 1.88 0.99
N SER A 22 11.96 0.91 0.66
CA SER A 22 10.65 0.79 1.28
C SER A 22 10.81 0.62 2.79
N THR A 23 10.10 1.45 3.55
CA THR A 23 10.04 1.39 5.00
C THR A 23 8.75 0.68 5.41
N ILE A 24 8.79 -0.06 6.52
CA ILE A 24 7.59 -0.71 7.06
C ILE A 24 6.65 0.35 7.63
N LEU A 25 5.46 0.48 7.04
CA LEU A 25 4.37 1.29 7.56
C LEU A 25 3.77 0.63 8.80
N ILE A 26 3.35 -0.62 8.66
CA ILE A 26 2.79 -1.45 9.73
C ILE A 26 2.82 -2.91 9.33
N GLY A 27 3.10 -3.80 10.27
CA GLY A 27 3.13 -5.23 10.02
C GLY A 27 3.49 -6.04 11.26
N ASN A 28 3.42 -7.35 11.15
CA ASN A 28 3.83 -8.29 12.19
C ASN A 28 4.71 -9.44 11.65
N LEU A 29 5.12 -9.40 10.37
CA LEU A 29 5.97 -10.43 9.77
C LEU A 29 7.31 -10.61 10.50
N SER A 30 7.85 -9.57 11.13
CA SER A 30 9.07 -9.67 11.94
C SER A 30 8.93 -10.58 13.17
N ASN A 31 7.70 -10.87 13.61
CA ASN A 31 7.42 -11.79 14.71
C ASN A 31 7.22 -13.25 14.24
N TYR A 32 7.19 -13.51 12.93
CA TYR A 32 7.03 -14.86 12.40
C TYR A 32 8.26 -15.71 12.70
N THR A 33 8.07 -16.95 13.16
CA THR A 33 9.16 -17.85 13.56
C THR A 33 9.23 -19.15 12.77
N ASN A 34 8.09 -19.79 12.45
CA ASN A 34 8.03 -21.03 11.68
C ASN A 34 6.62 -21.35 11.16
N ASP A 35 6.53 -22.28 10.22
CA ASP A 35 5.27 -22.70 9.60
C ASP A 35 4.54 -23.82 10.35
N THR A 36 5.16 -24.40 11.38
CA THR A 36 4.69 -25.65 11.99
C THR A 36 3.40 -25.54 12.79
N ASN A 37 3.07 -24.36 13.33
CA ASN A 37 1.88 -24.13 14.14
C ASN A 37 0.92 -23.10 13.53
N LEU A 38 1.04 -22.83 12.23
CA LEU A 38 0.22 -21.82 11.58
C LEU A 38 -1.24 -22.25 11.50
N VAL A 39 -2.12 -21.36 11.94
CA VAL A 39 -3.54 -21.40 11.60
C VAL A 39 -3.73 -20.55 10.35
N ALA A 40 -4.70 -20.90 9.51
CA ALA A 40 -4.96 -20.17 8.28
C ALA A 40 -6.42 -19.74 8.16
N TYR A 41 -6.59 -18.53 7.62
CA TYR A 41 -7.85 -18.10 7.05
C TYR A 41 -7.93 -18.55 5.59
N LYS A 42 -9.06 -19.12 5.18
CA LYS A 42 -9.29 -19.64 3.83
C LYS A 42 -10.14 -18.65 3.02
N ALA A 43 -9.54 -18.00 2.03
CA ALA A 43 -10.29 -17.19 1.08
C ALA A 43 -11.00 -18.08 0.04
N ASN A 44 -12.02 -17.53 -0.64
CA ASN A 44 -12.75 -18.23 -1.71
C ASN A 44 -13.16 -17.29 -2.84
N THR A 45 -13.64 -17.88 -3.95
CA THR A 45 -13.95 -17.16 -5.21
C THR A 45 -15.27 -16.38 -5.21
N GLY A 46 -16.06 -16.48 -4.15
CA GLY A 46 -17.36 -15.81 -4.04
C GLY A 46 -17.28 -14.54 -3.22
N SER A 47 -17.24 -14.70 -1.90
CA SER A 47 -17.50 -13.62 -0.93
C SER A 47 -16.73 -13.78 0.37
N VAL A 48 -16.00 -14.90 0.52
CA VAL A 48 -15.22 -15.20 1.71
C VAL A 48 -13.82 -14.66 1.49
N GLY A 49 -13.50 -13.64 2.27
CA GLY A 49 -12.20 -12.99 2.26
C GLY A 49 -11.90 -12.42 3.63
N LYS A 50 -10.68 -11.93 3.82
CA LYS A 50 -10.28 -11.35 5.09
C LYS A 50 -9.73 -9.97 4.86
N ALA A 51 -10.04 -9.06 5.77
CA ALA A 51 -9.48 -7.72 5.77
C ALA A 51 -8.76 -7.44 7.08
N ILE A 52 -7.64 -6.73 6.97
CA ILE A 52 -6.97 -6.11 8.12
C ILE A 52 -7.00 -4.59 7.90
N GLY A 53 -7.71 -3.90 8.79
CA GLY A 53 -7.77 -2.45 8.79
C GLY A 53 -6.57 -1.82 9.49
N PHE A 54 -6.16 -0.64 9.05
CA PHE A 54 -5.19 0.21 9.73
C PHE A 54 -5.52 1.70 9.53
N THR A 55 -5.23 2.50 10.55
CA THR A 55 -5.37 3.96 10.51
C THR A 55 -3.99 4.59 10.42
N MET A 56 -3.83 5.53 9.49
CA MET A 56 -2.60 6.29 9.30
C MET A 56 -2.36 7.27 10.47
N GLY A 57 -1.08 7.51 10.76
CA GLY A 57 -0.65 8.57 11.67
C GLY A 57 -0.75 9.96 11.03
N THR A 58 0.18 10.85 11.37
CA THR A 58 0.19 12.25 10.91
C THR A 58 0.94 12.49 9.60
N THR A 59 1.49 11.44 9.00
CA THR A 59 2.38 11.54 7.83
C THR A 59 1.79 10.80 6.64
N ASP A 60 1.84 11.44 5.47
CA ASP A 60 1.48 10.84 4.20
C ASP A 60 2.60 9.91 3.71
N PHE A 61 2.23 8.80 3.09
CA PHE A 61 3.16 7.85 2.50
C PHE A 61 2.66 7.36 1.14
N ASN A 62 3.57 7.04 0.23
CA ASN A 62 3.22 6.29 -0.97
C ASN A 62 3.27 4.79 -0.66
N LEU A 63 2.21 4.07 -1.03
CA LEU A 63 2.17 2.61 -0.93
C LEU A 63 3.08 2.00 -2.00
N ASP A 64 4.05 1.20 -1.56
CA ASP A 64 4.92 0.45 -2.46
C ASP A 64 4.42 -0.99 -2.60
N SER A 65 4.18 -1.66 -1.45
CA SER A 65 3.84 -3.07 -1.42
C SER A 65 3.03 -3.50 -0.20
N VAL A 66 2.38 -4.64 -0.34
CA VAL A 66 1.76 -5.40 0.74
C VAL A 66 2.32 -6.81 0.68
N THR A 67 3.02 -7.23 1.72
CA THR A 67 3.57 -8.58 1.86
C THR A 67 2.64 -9.40 2.74
N LEU A 68 2.17 -10.54 2.25
CA LEU A 68 1.31 -11.46 2.99
C LEU A 68 2.00 -12.82 3.12
N ARG A 69 1.89 -13.48 4.27
CA ARG A 69 2.31 -14.90 4.37
C ARG A 69 1.17 -15.81 3.91
N LEU A 70 1.23 -16.29 2.68
CA LEU A 70 0.17 -17.11 2.10
C LEU A 70 0.66 -18.53 1.82
N PHE A 71 -0.27 -19.49 1.88
CA PHE A 71 -0.15 -20.73 1.15
C PHE A 71 -1.12 -20.68 -0.03
N MET A 72 -0.66 -21.12 -1.19
CA MET A 72 -1.47 -21.19 -2.40
C MET A 72 -1.50 -22.61 -2.96
N GLY A 73 -2.68 -23.20 -2.94
CA GLY A 73 -2.93 -24.46 -3.63
C GLY A 73 -2.92 -24.31 -5.15
N THR A 74 -2.97 -25.43 -5.85
CA THR A 74 -2.99 -25.47 -7.31
C THR A 74 -4.15 -24.66 -7.89
N GLY A 75 -3.84 -23.79 -8.86
CA GLY A 75 -4.84 -22.95 -9.56
C GLY A 75 -5.39 -21.77 -8.74
N ALA A 76 -4.87 -21.55 -7.52
CA ALA A 76 -5.20 -20.41 -6.69
C ALA A 76 -4.69 -19.12 -7.32
N VAL A 77 -5.55 -18.11 -7.40
CA VAL A 77 -5.16 -16.74 -7.74
C VAL A 77 -5.66 -15.81 -6.64
N PRO A 78 -4.77 -15.33 -5.75
CA PRO A 78 -5.15 -14.35 -4.74
C PRO A 78 -5.45 -13.00 -5.38
N LEU A 79 -6.43 -12.32 -4.81
CA LEU A 79 -6.78 -10.94 -5.11
C LEU A 79 -6.55 -10.11 -3.85
N VAL A 80 -5.56 -9.21 -3.91
CA VAL A 80 -5.24 -8.30 -2.82
C VAL A 80 -5.58 -6.89 -3.23
N GLU A 81 -6.38 -6.23 -2.42
CA GLU A 81 -6.93 -4.90 -2.70
C GLU A 81 -6.77 -3.99 -1.49
N LEU A 82 -6.66 -2.69 -1.74
CA LEU A 82 -6.76 -1.65 -0.73
C LEU A 82 -8.15 -1.03 -0.80
N TRP A 83 -8.81 -0.90 0.35
CA TRP A 83 -10.15 -0.34 0.47
C TRP A 83 -10.19 0.82 1.47
N ALA A 84 -11.06 1.80 1.23
CA ALA A 84 -11.35 2.87 2.19
C ALA A 84 -12.20 2.32 3.36
N GLY A 85 -11.94 2.79 4.58
CA GLY A 85 -12.75 2.42 5.73
C GLY A 85 -12.69 3.41 6.87
N ASN A 86 -13.20 2.96 8.01
CA ASN A 86 -13.08 3.59 9.32
C ASN A 86 -12.64 2.53 10.35
N ALA A 87 -12.59 2.90 11.62
CA ALA A 87 -12.11 2.01 12.68
C ALA A 87 -12.85 0.66 12.78
N THR A 88 -14.10 0.57 12.31
CA THR A 88 -14.96 -0.61 12.50
C THR A 88 -15.41 -1.28 11.21
N SER A 89 -15.32 -0.62 10.06
CA SER A 89 -15.90 -1.10 8.81
C SER A 89 -15.19 -0.58 7.56
N ILE A 90 -15.26 -1.34 6.48
CA ILE A 90 -14.95 -0.87 5.12
C ILE A 90 -16.11 0.00 4.63
N THR A 91 -15.83 1.22 4.19
CA THR A 91 -16.84 2.21 3.75
C THR A 91 -16.84 2.45 2.25
N GLY A 92 -15.74 2.12 1.57
CA GLY A 92 -15.65 2.23 0.11
C GLY A 92 -16.59 1.25 -0.59
N THR A 93 -17.23 1.68 -1.68
CA THR A 93 -18.06 0.81 -2.54
C THR A 93 -17.24 0.08 -3.60
N SER A 94 -15.96 0.43 -3.74
CA SER A 94 -14.99 -0.20 -4.64
C SER A 94 -13.59 -0.17 -4.02
N ALA A 95 -12.70 -1.04 -4.51
CA ALA A 95 -11.29 -0.97 -4.18
C ALA A 95 -10.69 0.38 -4.63
N LEU A 96 -9.83 0.95 -3.80
CA LEU A 96 -9.01 2.11 -4.13
C LEU A 96 -7.84 1.71 -5.03
N LEU A 97 -7.32 0.51 -4.83
CA LEU A 97 -6.20 -0.05 -5.57
C LEU A 97 -6.31 -1.58 -5.58
N THR A 98 -6.09 -2.20 -6.73
CA THR A 98 -5.84 -3.64 -6.83
C THR A 98 -4.34 -3.85 -7.00
N LEU A 99 -3.74 -4.63 -6.10
CA LEU A 99 -2.29 -4.85 -6.10
C LEU A 99 -1.90 -5.93 -7.12
N THR A 100 -0.70 -5.79 -7.67
CA THR A 100 -0.13 -6.72 -8.64
C THR A 100 0.39 -7.95 -7.91
N ASN A 101 0.00 -9.13 -8.39
CA ASN A 101 0.43 -10.41 -7.84
C ASN A 101 1.91 -10.67 -8.19
N PRO A 102 2.75 -11.21 -7.27
CA PRO A 102 4.17 -11.52 -7.54
C PRO A 102 4.41 -12.60 -8.60
N GLY A 103 3.37 -13.23 -9.13
CA GLY A 103 3.44 -14.16 -10.26
C GLY A 103 2.99 -15.57 -9.88
N THR A 104 3.63 -16.59 -10.46
CA THR A 104 3.36 -17.98 -10.06
C THR A 104 3.97 -18.25 -8.70
N LEU A 105 3.15 -18.70 -7.77
CA LEU A 105 3.55 -18.90 -6.39
C LEU A 105 3.60 -20.39 -6.04
N PRO A 106 4.54 -20.83 -5.19
CA PRO A 106 4.71 -22.24 -4.85
C PRO A 106 3.58 -22.74 -3.95
N ALA A 107 3.34 -24.05 -3.96
CA ALA A 107 2.42 -24.73 -3.03
C ALA A 107 3.04 -24.90 -1.63
N ALA A 108 3.46 -23.79 -1.02
CA ALA A 108 4.08 -23.69 0.29
C ALA A 108 3.71 -22.35 0.94
N TYR A 109 3.96 -22.22 2.25
CA TYR A 109 3.83 -20.92 2.92
C TYR A 109 5.01 -20.01 2.57
N THR A 110 4.74 -18.92 1.85
CA THR A 110 5.75 -17.93 1.45
C THR A 110 5.32 -16.52 1.84
N ASN A 111 6.29 -15.61 1.94
CA ASN A 111 6.01 -14.19 2.05
C ASN A 111 5.87 -13.63 0.64
N ASP A 112 4.63 -13.41 0.21
CA ASP A 112 4.30 -13.00 -1.14
C ASP A 112 4.09 -11.49 -1.19
N VAL A 113 4.85 -10.82 -2.07
CA VAL A 113 4.90 -9.36 -2.15
C VAL A 113 3.99 -8.88 -3.28
N PHE A 114 2.88 -8.24 -2.91
CA PHE A 114 1.95 -7.61 -3.84
C PHE A 114 2.32 -6.14 -4.02
N THR A 115 2.54 -5.67 -5.25
CA THR A 115 3.04 -4.30 -5.50
C THR A 115 1.96 -3.37 -6.01
N ALA A 116 2.06 -2.09 -5.64
CA ALA A 116 1.17 -1.07 -6.19
C ALA A 116 1.45 -0.90 -7.71
N PRO A 117 0.45 -1.10 -8.59
CA PRO A 117 0.65 -0.95 -10.04
C PRO A 117 0.87 0.52 -10.45
N THR A 118 0.43 1.45 -9.61
CA THR A 118 0.55 2.88 -9.78
C THR A 118 0.81 3.51 -8.41
N THR A 119 1.45 4.67 -8.37
CA THR A 119 1.62 5.43 -7.12
C THR A 119 0.27 5.68 -6.46
N PHE A 120 0.14 5.27 -5.21
CA PHE A 120 -1.04 5.50 -4.39
C PHE A 120 -0.61 6.13 -3.06
N THR A 121 -1.10 7.33 -2.77
CA THR A 121 -0.77 8.03 -1.52
C THR A 121 -1.74 7.64 -0.42
N LEU A 122 -1.24 7.03 0.64
CA LEU A 122 -1.90 6.83 1.91
C LEU A 122 -1.88 8.15 2.68
N THR A 123 -3.00 8.87 2.67
CA THR A 123 -3.17 10.14 3.39
C THR A 123 -3.18 9.93 4.91
N ALA A 124 -2.52 10.84 5.63
CA ALA A 124 -2.50 10.97 7.07
C ALA A 124 -3.93 11.01 7.66
N GLY A 125 -4.12 10.37 8.81
CA GLY A 125 -5.40 10.26 9.51
C GLY A 125 -6.47 9.38 8.84
N SER A 126 -6.27 8.97 7.59
CA SER A 126 -7.21 8.09 6.88
C SER A 126 -7.09 6.63 7.34
N THR A 127 -8.18 5.89 7.22
CA THR A 127 -8.23 4.45 7.53
C THR A 127 -8.42 3.63 6.25
N TYR A 128 -7.62 2.59 6.12
CA TYR A 128 -7.61 1.69 4.98
C TYR A 128 -7.71 0.24 5.43
N TYR A 129 -8.14 -0.62 4.53
CA TYR A 129 -8.18 -2.06 4.73
C TYR A 129 -7.42 -2.76 3.62
N VAL A 130 -6.46 -3.60 3.99
CA VAL A 130 -5.91 -4.62 3.08
C VAL A 130 -6.89 -5.77 3.06
N VAL A 131 -7.45 -6.06 1.88
CA VAL A 131 -8.43 -7.10 1.66
C VAL A 131 -7.81 -8.22 0.83
N LEU A 132 -7.89 -9.45 1.34
CA LEU A 132 -7.56 -10.67 0.60
C LEU A 132 -8.84 -11.42 0.22
N ARG A 133 -8.97 -11.71 -1.07
CA ARG A 133 -9.95 -12.62 -1.68
C ARG A 133 -9.24 -13.57 -2.64
N GLU A 134 -10.00 -14.42 -3.30
CA GLU A 134 -9.51 -15.32 -4.35
C GLU A 134 -10.35 -15.11 -5.61
N THR A 135 -9.75 -15.20 -6.79
CA THR A 135 -10.45 -15.07 -8.09
C THR A 135 -10.54 -16.40 -8.85
N SER A 136 -9.64 -17.33 -8.58
CA SER A 136 -9.70 -18.71 -9.06
C SER A 136 -9.07 -19.67 -8.05
N GLY A 137 -9.43 -20.95 -8.11
CA GLY A 137 -8.89 -22.00 -7.23
C GLY A 137 -9.78 -22.33 -6.02
N ASN A 138 -10.82 -21.54 -5.77
CA ASN A 138 -11.83 -21.66 -4.72
C ASN A 138 -11.43 -22.45 -3.47
N GLY A 139 -10.98 -21.73 -2.45
CA GLY A 139 -10.52 -22.30 -1.21
C GLY A 139 -9.03 -22.64 -1.20
N ASN A 140 -8.26 -22.22 -2.20
CA ASN A 140 -6.86 -22.61 -2.29
C ASN A 140 -5.92 -21.49 -1.84
N VAL A 141 -6.43 -20.31 -1.48
CA VAL A 141 -5.63 -19.24 -0.85
C VAL A 141 -5.84 -19.25 0.66
N LEU A 142 -4.74 -19.49 1.39
CA LEU A 142 -4.68 -19.56 2.84
C LEU A 142 -3.80 -18.44 3.38
N TRP A 143 -4.34 -17.51 4.17
CA TRP A 143 -3.55 -16.49 4.85
C TRP A 143 -3.21 -16.96 6.26
N SER A 144 -1.93 -17.10 6.57
CA SER A 144 -1.52 -17.68 7.85
C SER A 144 -1.44 -16.66 8.98
N PHE A 145 -1.49 -17.17 10.21
CA PHE A 145 -1.29 -16.45 11.46
C PHE A 145 -0.80 -17.41 12.54
N ASP A 146 -0.16 -16.87 13.58
CA ASP A 146 0.09 -17.60 14.83
C ASP A 146 -0.26 -16.68 16.02
N GLY A 147 -1.34 -17.02 16.72
CA GLY A 147 -1.81 -16.28 17.88
C GLY A 147 -2.12 -14.80 17.64
N THR A 148 -1.86 -13.97 18.67
CA THR A 148 -2.16 -12.53 18.71
C THR A 148 -0.91 -11.68 18.54
N ALA A 149 -0.10 -11.93 17.51
CA ALA A 149 1.08 -11.13 17.24
C ALA A 149 0.71 -9.66 17.01
N ALA A 150 1.27 -8.79 17.85
CA ALA A 150 1.10 -7.34 17.75
C ALA A 150 1.76 -6.82 16.47
N THR A 151 1.19 -5.77 15.90
CA THR A 151 1.80 -5.06 14.78
C THR A 151 2.73 -3.96 15.28
N THR A 152 3.83 -3.77 14.57
CA THR A 152 4.78 -2.67 14.76
C THR A 152 4.98 -1.93 13.44
N GLY A 153 5.52 -0.72 13.48
CA GLY A 153 5.68 0.11 12.28
C GLY A 153 5.88 1.58 12.61
N GLN A 154 5.43 2.45 11.71
CA GLN A 154 5.54 3.89 11.84
C GLN A 154 4.77 4.43 13.06
N PRO A 155 5.30 5.46 13.75
CA PRO A 155 4.59 6.12 14.85
C PRO A 155 3.19 6.59 14.45
N GLY A 156 2.21 6.34 15.31
CA GLY A 156 0.83 6.77 15.10
C GLY A 156 0.02 5.92 14.12
N VAL A 157 0.64 4.98 13.40
CA VAL A 157 -0.08 3.99 12.59
C VAL A 157 -0.51 2.83 13.49
N SER A 158 -1.77 2.41 13.39
CA SER A 158 -2.30 1.33 14.23
C SER A 158 -3.24 0.43 13.45
N THR A 159 -3.30 -0.85 13.83
CA THR A 159 -4.33 -1.76 13.30
C THR A 159 -5.67 -1.46 13.94
N VAL A 160 -6.74 -1.57 13.14
CA VAL A 160 -8.12 -1.45 13.60
C VAL A 160 -8.84 -2.80 13.43
N GLN A 161 -10.14 -2.78 13.15
CA GLN A 161 -10.92 -3.99 12.98
C GLN A 161 -10.31 -4.90 11.90
N ARG A 162 -10.26 -6.20 12.20
CA ARG A 162 -10.11 -7.23 11.15
C ARG A 162 -11.48 -7.77 10.81
N LEU A 163 -11.81 -7.82 9.53
CA LEU A 163 -13.11 -8.23 9.03
C LEU A 163 -13.01 -9.56 8.29
N ILE A 164 -14.08 -10.33 8.34
CA ILE A 164 -14.24 -11.60 7.64
C ILE A 164 -15.48 -11.50 6.74
N GLY A 165 -15.28 -11.78 5.46
CA GLY A 165 -16.35 -11.98 4.50
C GLY A 165 -17.01 -13.34 4.68
N SER A 166 -18.33 -13.36 4.55
CA SER A 166 -19.13 -14.60 4.53
C SER A 166 -19.76 -14.78 3.16
N ASN A 167 -20.25 -15.99 2.87
CA ASN A 167 -20.82 -16.36 1.57
C ASN A 167 -22.00 -15.48 1.09
N SER A 168 -22.61 -14.67 1.98
CA SER A 168 -23.71 -13.76 1.65
C SER A 168 -23.26 -12.33 1.35
N ALA A 169 -22.00 -11.96 1.59
CA ALA A 169 -21.51 -10.59 1.50
C ALA A 169 -20.58 -10.41 0.30
N VAL A 170 -21.18 -10.21 -0.88
CA VAL A 170 -20.47 -10.15 -2.18
C VAL A 170 -19.37 -9.08 -2.23
N LEU A 171 -19.56 -7.97 -1.52
CA LEU A 171 -18.59 -6.87 -1.46
C LEU A 171 -17.96 -6.73 -0.07
N PRO A 172 -16.67 -6.36 0.02
CA PRO A 172 -15.99 -6.11 1.30
C PRO A 172 -16.69 -5.09 2.21
N SER A 173 -17.40 -4.10 1.65
CA SER A 173 -18.18 -3.13 2.44
C SER A 173 -19.35 -3.72 3.22
N ALA A 174 -19.80 -4.93 2.87
CA ALA A 174 -20.87 -5.63 3.58
C ALA A 174 -20.34 -6.57 4.68
N TRP A 175 -19.02 -6.62 4.92
CA TRP A 175 -18.44 -7.52 5.91
C TRP A 175 -18.60 -6.97 7.32
N THR A 176 -19.34 -7.70 8.16
CA THR A 176 -19.60 -7.32 9.56
C THR A 176 -18.96 -8.27 10.57
N SER A 177 -18.62 -9.49 10.15
CA SER A 177 -17.96 -10.47 11.02
C SER A 177 -16.53 -10.04 11.31
N THR A 178 -16.08 -10.23 12.55
CA THR A 178 -14.77 -9.75 13.01
C THR A 178 -13.80 -10.90 13.31
N SER A 179 -12.51 -10.61 13.23
CA SER A 179 -11.42 -11.51 13.63
C SER A 179 -10.63 -10.92 14.79
N GLY A 180 -10.29 -11.73 15.78
CA GLY A 180 -9.41 -11.34 16.89
C GLY A 180 -7.90 -11.40 16.57
N VAL A 181 -7.52 -11.93 15.41
CA VAL A 181 -6.11 -12.17 15.04
C VAL A 181 -5.65 -11.29 13.89
N ASN A 182 -4.39 -10.84 13.95
CA ASN A 182 -3.67 -10.34 12.78
C ASN A 182 -3.11 -11.54 12.04
N ASN A 183 -3.42 -11.67 10.76
CA ASN A 183 -2.63 -12.54 9.91
C ASN A 183 -1.26 -11.95 9.68
N TRP A 184 -0.32 -12.78 9.23
CA TRP A 184 1.04 -12.36 8.93
C TRP A 184 1.06 -11.43 7.73
N PHE A 185 1.42 -10.16 7.97
CA PHE A 185 1.47 -9.15 6.94
C PHE A 185 2.51 -8.06 7.23
N GLU A 186 2.84 -7.32 6.18
CA GLU A 186 3.62 -6.10 6.25
C GLU A 186 3.23 -5.17 5.10
N ILE A 187 3.11 -3.88 5.39
CA ILE A 187 2.84 -2.84 4.40
C ILE A 187 4.12 -2.03 4.22
N GLY A 188 4.68 -2.07 3.01
CA GLY A 188 5.86 -1.31 2.61
C GLY A 188 5.47 0.02 1.98
N VAL A 189 6.14 1.10 2.41
CA VAL A 189 5.87 2.45 1.94
C VAL A 189 7.13 3.27 1.70
N SER A 190 7.00 4.31 0.88
CA SER A 190 8.00 5.34 0.65
C SER A 190 7.47 6.72 1.05
N ALA A 191 8.35 7.63 1.45
CA ALA A 191 7.95 8.99 1.78
C ALA A 191 7.39 9.72 0.55
N VAL A 192 6.38 10.57 0.73
CA VAL A 192 5.90 11.46 -0.34
C VAL A 192 6.94 12.57 -0.53
N PRO A 193 7.50 12.77 -1.74
CA PRO A 193 8.49 13.83 -1.96
C PRO A 193 7.90 15.21 -1.68
N GLU A 194 8.61 16.01 -0.87
CA GLU A 194 8.25 17.42 -0.69
C GLU A 194 8.45 18.18 -2.01
N PRO A 195 7.60 19.19 -2.32
CA PRO A 195 7.87 20.10 -3.43
C PRO A 195 9.22 20.77 -3.20
N SER A 196 10.17 20.56 -4.11
CA SER A 196 11.49 21.17 -3.96
C SER A 196 11.38 22.70 -3.99
N ALA A 197 11.91 23.37 -2.96
CA ALA A 197 11.91 24.83 -2.80
C ALA A 197 12.55 25.58 -4.00
N VAL A 198 13.25 24.87 -4.89
CA VAL A 198 13.84 25.39 -6.13
C VAL A 198 12.77 26.01 -7.05
N GLY A 199 11.53 25.49 -7.04
CA GLY A 199 10.41 26.11 -7.76
C GLY A 199 10.02 27.50 -7.24
N LEU A 200 10.15 27.73 -5.93
CA LEU A 200 9.79 29.00 -5.29
C LEU A 200 10.87 30.08 -5.51
N PHE A 201 12.15 29.72 -5.45
CA PHE A 201 13.25 30.66 -5.72
C PHE A 201 13.36 31.03 -7.21
N GLY A 202 13.00 30.12 -8.11
CA GLY A 202 12.96 30.40 -9.56
C GLY A 202 11.96 31.50 -9.93
N MET A 203 10.77 31.51 -9.32
CA MET A 203 9.79 32.58 -9.52
C MET A 203 10.18 33.89 -8.84
N GLY A 204 10.79 33.84 -7.64
CA GLY A 204 11.31 35.03 -6.97
C GLY A 204 12.41 35.75 -7.78
N GLY A 205 13.35 34.99 -8.36
CA GLY A 205 14.42 35.53 -9.20
C GLY A 205 13.94 36.15 -10.52
N LEU A 206 12.92 35.56 -11.15
CA LEU A 206 12.28 36.12 -12.34
C LEU A 206 11.55 37.45 -12.04
N LEU A 207 10.84 37.55 -10.92
CA LEU A 207 10.18 38.80 -10.53
C LEU A 207 11.18 39.92 -10.20
N LEU A 208 12.29 39.60 -9.52
CA LEU A 208 13.37 40.57 -9.22
C LEU A 208 14.10 41.06 -10.48
N SER A 209 14.32 40.18 -11.46
CA SER A 209 14.96 40.57 -12.73
C SER A 209 14.04 41.40 -13.63
N LEU A 210 12.71 41.15 -13.59
CA LEU A 210 11.72 41.96 -14.29
C LEU A 210 11.48 43.32 -13.60
N TYR A 211 11.56 43.38 -12.27
CA TYR A 211 11.43 44.63 -11.52
C TYR A 211 12.61 45.58 -11.75
N ARG A 212 13.85 45.06 -11.80
CA ARG A 212 15.04 45.87 -12.13
C ARG A 212 15.04 46.45 -13.54
N ARG A 213 14.36 45.81 -14.51
CA ARG A 213 14.25 46.31 -15.89
C ARG A 213 13.23 47.45 -16.08
N ARG A 214 12.38 47.74 -15.09
CA ARG A 214 11.43 48.87 -15.16
C ARG A 214 11.95 50.16 -14.52
N LEU A 215 13.10 50.11 -13.87
CA LEU A 215 13.69 51.26 -13.13
C LEU A 215 14.99 51.79 -13.77
N ALA A 216 15.36 51.29 -14.95
CA ALA A 216 16.45 51.80 -15.79
C ALA A 216 15.86 52.20 -17.15
#